data_AF-A0A183B4M8-F1
#
_entry.id   AF-A0A183B4M8-F1
#
_cell.length_a   1.000
_cell.length_b   1.000
_cell.length_c   1.000
_cell.angle_alpha   90.00
_cell.angle_beta   90.00
_cell.angle_gamma   90.00
#
_symmetry.space_group_name_H-M   'P 1'
#
loop_
_entity.id
_entity.type
_entity.pdbx_description
1 polymer ?
#
loop_
_entity_poly.entity_id
_entity_poly.type
_entity_poly.pdbx_seq_one_letter_code
_entity_poly.pdbx_strand_id
1 'polypeptide(L)'
;MSSGLIDLLNSAASNDPNTVVAAGQQLLLFTASCDPKERVYEKLAIAVFNPENSSLTPNGRFVGLIHLKNALFDPQIWKNLVSSERSSVRYLLLNYLASGSDPSRMINAIEVMPQIGPCLATLMARLVHNDWLKEEWSDEIWEQLINACAWSSLRSGLRAAAGFRLPARRKVFLELIQTLLPTVLNLWQTSSMNLRQATLDPAIRLSRLLYTCLTAPSLQPKSGPYLLDSAALPVATRIFDQSFAVLNKLYSLGSDSCWTAEHAQFARRLTKLILAATMVSNPEVRGKSINMLFLHTTEILSKQAVRPLLDKKAMTWILALVYGLLSSKACDSGAQLPLDTSGSSELQKCLFSPASSTVSDTLLFVLVRNLIHTSFSLSPVEILGITSNPESCMAAGGSCITMADADVATNVSAATIWDVDVQAQDLIRVNLESLLGLHGAEQHVACFQSCRQLSELVVTQLLRCYETKARSLLLHLLEVSSFIFLMTYK
;
A
#
# COMPACT_ATOMS: atom_id res chain seq x y z
N MET A 1 -1.41 -43.82 17.18
CA MET A 1 -0.44 -43.22 16.24
C MET A 1 -0.47 -41.70 16.25
N SER A 2 -1.63 -41.03 16.37
CA SER A 2 -1.71 -39.56 16.48
C SER A 2 -1.06 -38.98 17.74
N SER A 3 -1.16 -39.67 18.88
CA SER A 3 -0.50 -39.25 20.14
C SER A 3 1.01 -39.12 19.99
N GLY A 4 1.67 -40.12 19.40
CA GLY A 4 3.12 -40.10 19.19
C GLY A 4 3.61 -38.97 18.29
N LEU A 5 2.82 -38.55 17.29
CA LEU A 5 3.18 -37.40 16.45
C LEU A 5 3.00 -36.06 17.20
N ILE A 6 1.96 -35.93 18.02
CA ILE A 6 1.73 -34.72 18.81
C ILE A 6 2.85 -34.55 19.85
N ASP A 7 3.19 -35.63 20.56
CA ASP A 7 4.29 -35.64 21.52
C ASP A 7 5.60 -35.25 20.83
N LEU A 8 5.87 -35.82 19.65
CA LEU A 8 7.05 -35.51 18.86
C LEU A 8 7.11 -34.04 18.42
N LEU A 9 5.99 -33.46 17.97
CA LEU A 9 5.91 -32.04 17.60
C LEU A 9 6.12 -31.12 18.80
N ASN A 10 5.55 -31.47 19.95
CA ASN A 10 5.75 -30.73 21.20
C ASN A 10 7.22 -30.83 21.68
N SER A 11 7.84 -32.01 21.60
CA SER A 11 9.25 -32.20 21.93
C SER A 11 10.18 -31.43 20.99
N ALA A 12 9.86 -31.36 19.70
CA ALA A 12 10.60 -30.56 18.72
C ALA A 12 10.46 -29.04 18.94
N ALA A 13 9.47 -28.62 19.72
CA ALA A 13 9.24 -27.23 20.12
C ALA A 13 9.63 -26.95 21.59
N SER A 14 10.31 -27.89 22.24
CA SER A 14 10.79 -27.80 23.62
C SER A 14 11.88 -26.73 23.79
N ASN A 15 12.10 -26.30 25.03
CA ASN A 15 13.22 -25.43 25.38
C ASN A 15 14.53 -26.20 25.61
N ASP A 16 14.49 -27.53 25.72
CA ASP A 16 15.68 -28.37 25.89
C ASP A 16 16.32 -28.73 24.53
N PRO A 17 17.54 -28.25 24.23
CA PRO A 17 18.23 -28.51 22.96
C PRO A 17 18.36 -30.00 22.62
N ASN A 18 18.59 -30.86 23.61
CA ASN A 18 18.78 -32.30 23.35
C ASN A 18 17.47 -32.95 22.88
N THR A 19 16.34 -32.59 23.52
CA THR A 19 15.02 -33.06 23.08
C THR A 19 14.64 -32.52 21.70
N VAL A 20 14.96 -31.26 21.41
CA VAL A 20 14.69 -30.64 20.11
C VAL A 20 15.47 -31.33 18.99
N VAL A 21 16.77 -31.61 19.20
CA VAL A 21 17.59 -32.27 18.18
C VAL A 21 17.11 -33.70 17.93
N ALA A 22 16.85 -34.47 18.99
CA ALA A 22 16.36 -35.85 18.86
C ALA A 22 14.99 -35.92 18.17
N ALA A 23 14.04 -35.08 18.60
CA ALA A 23 12.71 -35.02 18.00
C ALA A 23 12.76 -34.49 16.55
N GLY A 24 13.61 -33.51 16.27
CA GLY A 24 13.82 -32.97 14.92
C GLY A 24 14.36 -34.02 13.95
N GLN A 25 15.33 -34.83 14.37
CA GLN A 25 15.84 -35.94 13.55
C GLN A 25 14.75 -36.98 13.25
N GLN A 26 13.94 -37.33 14.24
CA GLN A 26 12.82 -38.25 14.06
C GLN A 26 11.73 -37.67 13.13
N LEU A 27 11.43 -36.36 13.21
CA LEU A 27 10.52 -35.68 12.29
C LEU A 27 11.05 -35.63 10.85
N LEU A 28 12.35 -35.43 10.68
CA LEU A 28 12.98 -35.50 9.35
C LEU A 28 12.88 -36.91 8.77
N LEU A 29 13.14 -37.95 9.56
CA LEU A 29 12.96 -39.33 9.12
C LEU A 29 11.48 -39.63 8.77
N PHE A 30 10.55 -39.15 9.60
CA PHE A 30 9.12 -39.29 9.36
C PHE A 30 8.69 -38.62 8.05
N THR A 31 9.22 -37.43 7.75
CA THR A 31 8.88 -36.67 6.53
C THR A 31 9.73 -37.01 5.31
N ALA A 32 10.80 -37.81 5.48
CA ALA A 32 11.63 -38.32 4.39
C ALA A 32 11.15 -39.68 3.86
N SER A 33 10.17 -40.33 4.51
CA SER A 33 9.61 -41.56 3.98
C SER A 33 8.84 -41.25 2.69
N CYS A 34 9.32 -41.80 1.57
CA CYS A 34 8.70 -41.62 0.26
C CYS A 34 7.62 -42.68 -0.03
N ASP A 35 7.20 -43.50 0.97
CA ASP A 35 6.18 -44.52 0.73
C ASP A 35 4.79 -43.86 0.63
N PRO A 36 4.16 -43.86 -0.57
CA PRO A 36 2.85 -43.23 -0.77
C PRO A 36 1.74 -43.86 0.09
N LYS A 37 1.95 -45.07 0.63
CA LYS A 37 1.00 -45.77 1.50
C LYS A 37 0.94 -45.19 2.91
N GLU A 38 2.00 -44.52 3.35
CA GLU A 38 2.07 -44.02 4.74
C GLU A 38 1.26 -42.75 4.98
N ARG A 39 0.89 -42.03 3.90
CA ARG A 39 0.11 -40.77 3.92
C ARG A 39 0.57 -39.82 5.03
N VAL A 40 1.88 -39.60 5.08
CA VAL A 40 2.59 -38.87 6.14
C VAL A 40 2.08 -37.44 6.27
N TYR A 41 1.83 -36.76 5.15
CA TYR A 41 1.42 -35.36 5.17
C TYR A 41 -0.07 -35.20 5.48
N GLU A 42 -0.91 -36.19 5.15
CA GLU A 42 -2.27 -36.25 5.67
C GLU A 42 -2.28 -36.40 7.19
N LYS A 43 -1.51 -37.34 7.75
CA LYS A 43 -1.40 -37.52 9.21
C LYS A 43 -0.90 -36.26 9.91
N LEU A 44 0.10 -35.60 9.32
CA LEU A 44 0.61 -34.34 9.81
C LEU A 44 -0.48 -33.26 9.76
N ALA A 45 -1.15 -33.08 8.62
CA ALA A 45 -2.25 -32.14 8.44
C ALA A 45 -3.37 -32.36 9.48
N ILE A 46 -3.78 -33.61 9.72
CA ILE A 46 -4.78 -33.95 10.75
C ILE A 46 -4.32 -33.46 12.13
N ALA A 47 -3.05 -33.64 12.47
CA ALA A 47 -2.51 -33.24 13.78
C ALA A 47 -2.49 -31.70 13.94
N VAL A 48 -1.98 -30.96 12.94
CA VAL A 48 -1.81 -29.50 13.03
C VAL A 48 -3.07 -28.68 12.72
N PHE A 49 -3.99 -29.20 11.92
CA PHE A 49 -5.22 -28.51 11.52
C PHE A 49 -6.45 -28.90 12.36
N ASN A 50 -6.29 -29.75 13.37
CA ASN A 50 -7.37 -30.04 14.31
C ASN A 50 -7.44 -28.94 15.39
N PRO A 51 -8.49 -28.09 15.40
CA PRO A 51 -8.62 -27.02 16.38
C PRO A 51 -8.93 -27.55 17.79
N GLU A 52 -9.55 -28.72 17.91
CA GLU A 52 -9.95 -29.36 19.18
C GLU A 52 -8.80 -30.07 19.87
N ASN A 53 -7.65 -30.19 19.21
CA ASN A 53 -6.49 -30.87 19.76
C ASN A 53 -5.77 -29.99 20.80
N SER A 54 -6.27 -30.05 22.04
CA SER A 54 -5.72 -29.32 23.19
C SER A 54 -4.32 -29.79 23.61
N SER A 55 -3.94 -31.02 23.23
CA SER A 55 -2.63 -31.58 23.56
C SER A 55 -1.48 -31.03 22.71
N LEU A 56 -1.78 -30.43 21.55
CA LEU A 56 -0.77 -29.82 20.69
C LEU A 56 -0.54 -28.35 21.07
N THR A 57 0.67 -28.05 21.54
CA THR A 57 1.05 -26.67 21.91
C THR A 57 1.11 -25.76 20.68
N PRO A 58 0.96 -24.42 20.83
CA PRO A 58 1.09 -23.49 19.71
C PRO A 58 2.45 -23.58 18.98
N ASN A 59 3.54 -23.77 19.72
CA ASN A 59 4.88 -23.92 19.15
C ASN A 59 5.02 -25.28 18.43
N GLY A 60 4.51 -26.37 19.01
CA GLY A 60 4.46 -27.67 18.33
C GLY A 60 3.63 -27.62 17.04
N ARG A 61 2.50 -26.89 17.07
CA ARG A 61 1.69 -26.63 15.89
C ARG A 61 2.48 -25.86 14.83
N PHE A 62 3.20 -24.82 15.23
CA PHE A 62 4.06 -24.06 14.33
C PHE A 62 5.14 -24.95 13.68
N VAL A 63 5.83 -25.81 14.46
CA VAL A 63 6.80 -26.78 13.91
C VAL A 63 6.15 -27.69 12.86
N GLY A 64 4.99 -28.27 13.15
CA GLY A 64 4.27 -29.12 12.19
C GLY A 64 3.88 -28.38 10.90
N LEU A 65 3.46 -27.12 11.02
CA LEU A 65 3.17 -26.26 9.86
C LEU A 65 4.44 -25.97 9.03
N ILE A 66 5.61 -25.85 9.65
CA ILE A 66 6.88 -25.69 8.93
C ILE A 66 7.20 -26.95 8.11
N HIS A 67 6.98 -28.15 8.65
CA HIS A 67 7.18 -29.39 7.91
C HIS A 67 6.20 -29.51 6.71
N LEU A 68 4.92 -29.20 6.90
CA LEU A 68 3.95 -29.13 5.79
C LEU A 68 4.38 -28.09 4.74
N LYS A 69 4.86 -26.94 5.19
CA LYS A 69 5.36 -25.88 4.31
C LYS A 69 6.52 -26.37 3.48
N ASN A 70 7.50 -27.03 4.08
CA ASN A 70 8.68 -27.51 3.36
C ASN A 70 8.29 -28.52 2.28
N ALA A 71 7.34 -29.43 2.57
CA ALA A 71 6.81 -30.37 1.58
C ALA A 71 6.12 -29.68 0.39
N LEU A 72 5.34 -28.62 0.66
CA LEU A 72 4.69 -27.83 -0.38
C LEU A 72 5.65 -26.98 -1.22
N PHE A 73 6.81 -26.62 -0.66
CA PHE A 73 7.83 -25.86 -1.38
C PHE A 73 8.71 -26.76 -2.24
N ASP A 74 8.89 -28.03 -1.86
CA ASP A 74 9.66 -29.00 -2.65
C ASP A 74 8.77 -29.63 -3.74
N PRO A 75 9.00 -29.31 -5.04
CA PRO A 75 8.19 -29.85 -6.12
C PRO A 75 8.32 -31.37 -6.27
N GLN A 76 9.43 -31.97 -5.83
CA GLN A 76 9.63 -33.42 -5.88
C GLN A 76 8.75 -34.11 -4.85
N ILE A 77 8.63 -33.53 -3.65
CA ILE A 77 7.78 -34.08 -2.60
C ILE A 77 6.31 -33.90 -3.00
N TRP A 78 5.87 -32.65 -3.24
CA TRP A 78 4.44 -32.37 -3.44
C TRP A 78 3.84 -33.10 -4.65
N LYS A 79 4.54 -33.15 -5.78
CA LYS A 79 4.01 -33.80 -7.00
C LYS A 79 3.94 -35.32 -6.90
N ASN A 80 4.78 -35.93 -6.06
CA ASN A 80 4.81 -37.38 -5.88
C ASN A 80 3.74 -37.86 -4.89
N LEU A 81 3.05 -36.94 -4.18
CA LEU A 81 1.94 -37.30 -3.31
C LEU A 81 0.71 -37.75 -4.12
N VAL A 82 0.05 -38.78 -3.61
CA VAL A 82 -1.20 -39.29 -4.18
C VAL A 82 -2.25 -38.17 -4.19
N SER A 83 -3.04 -38.06 -5.26
CA SER A 83 -4.05 -36.99 -5.41
C SER A 83 -5.01 -36.91 -4.22
N SER A 84 -5.40 -38.06 -3.65
CA SER A 84 -6.25 -38.11 -2.45
C SER A 84 -5.60 -37.48 -1.21
N GLU A 85 -4.28 -37.66 -1.00
CA GLU A 85 -3.55 -37.03 0.10
C GLU A 85 -3.46 -35.51 -0.10
N ARG A 86 -3.16 -35.04 -1.32
CA ARG A 86 -3.18 -33.60 -1.64
C ARG A 86 -4.57 -32.99 -1.42
N SER A 87 -5.63 -33.68 -1.81
CA SER A 87 -7.01 -33.28 -1.53
C SER A 87 -7.32 -33.20 -0.04
N SER A 88 -6.92 -34.21 0.76
CA SER A 88 -7.09 -34.18 2.21
C SER A 88 -6.39 -32.99 2.86
N VAL A 89 -5.13 -32.70 2.49
CA VAL A 89 -4.38 -31.57 3.04
C VAL A 89 -5.07 -30.23 2.72
N ARG A 90 -5.53 -30.04 1.47
CA ARG A 90 -6.30 -28.86 1.06
C ARG A 90 -7.57 -28.69 1.88
N TYR A 91 -8.36 -29.76 1.98
CA TYR A 91 -9.62 -29.77 2.72
C TYR A 91 -9.43 -29.45 4.21
N LEU A 92 -8.44 -30.09 4.86
CA LEU A 92 -8.15 -29.87 6.27
C LEU A 92 -7.70 -28.43 6.55
N LEU A 93 -6.88 -27.83 5.68
CA LEU A 93 -6.48 -26.42 5.82
C LEU A 93 -7.69 -25.48 5.72
N LEU A 94 -8.57 -25.70 4.74
CA LEU A 94 -9.75 -24.86 4.51
C LEU A 94 -10.74 -24.98 5.68
N ASN A 95 -10.97 -26.20 6.18
CA ASN A 95 -11.80 -26.43 7.38
C ASN A 95 -11.20 -25.77 8.62
N TYR A 96 -9.88 -25.86 8.78
CA TYR A 96 -9.20 -25.21 9.89
C TYR A 96 -9.42 -23.70 9.82
N LEU A 97 -9.18 -23.05 8.68
CA LEU A 97 -9.48 -21.63 8.50
C LEU A 97 -10.97 -21.32 8.76
N ALA A 98 -11.89 -22.14 8.25
CA ALA A 98 -13.33 -21.95 8.47
C ALA A 98 -13.71 -21.99 9.96
N SER A 99 -13.08 -22.87 10.76
CA SER A 99 -13.32 -22.95 12.21
C SER A 99 -12.93 -21.68 12.98
N GLY A 100 -12.08 -20.85 12.40
CA GLY A 100 -11.66 -19.57 12.98
C GLY A 100 -12.52 -18.38 12.56
N SER A 101 -13.56 -18.56 11.74
CA SER A 101 -14.35 -17.46 11.18
C SER A 101 -15.19 -16.73 12.24
N ASP A 102 -15.10 -15.39 12.27
CA ASP A 102 -16.01 -14.51 12.99
C ASP A 102 -16.55 -13.42 12.03
N PRO A 103 -17.68 -13.70 11.35
CA PRO A 103 -18.29 -12.76 10.41
C PRO A 103 -18.76 -11.45 11.06
N SER A 104 -19.12 -11.48 12.35
CA SER A 104 -19.62 -10.30 13.07
C SER A 104 -18.54 -9.24 13.24
N ARG A 105 -17.30 -9.67 13.43
CA ARG A 105 -16.11 -8.81 13.53
C ARG A 105 -15.32 -8.73 12.23
N MET A 106 -15.71 -9.50 11.20
CA MET A 106 -14.98 -9.65 9.94
C MET A 106 -13.52 -10.05 10.15
N ILE A 107 -13.26 -10.96 11.09
CA ILE A 107 -11.91 -11.48 11.38
C ILE A 107 -11.90 -12.99 11.33
N ASN A 108 -10.70 -13.55 11.20
CA ASN A 108 -10.45 -14.96 11.39
C ASN A 108 -9.49 -15.15 12.56
N ALA A 109 -9.94 -15.77 13.64
CA ALA A 109 -9.19 -15.94 14.88
C ALA A 109 -7.86 -16.69 14.65
N ILE A 110 -7.86 -17.65 13.72
CA ILE A 110 -6.69 -18.45 13.38
C ILE A 110 -5.66 -17.62 12.60
N GLU A 111 -6.09 -16.76 11.68
CA GLU A 111 -5.16 -15.86 10.97
C GLU A 111 -4.55 -14.76 11.86
N VAL A 112 -5.21 -14.44 12.97
CA VAL A 112 -4.72 -13.43 13.94
C VAL A 112 -3.70 -14.05 14.89
N MET A 113 -3.63 -15.38 15.02
CA MET A 113 -2.64 -16.05 15.86
C MET A 113 -1.20 -15.71 15.41
N PRO A 114 -0.33 -15.26 16.34
CA PRO A 114 1.08 -15.01 16.04
C PRO A 114 1.76 -16.25 15.44
N GLN A 115 2.64 -16.05 14.45
CA GLN A 115 3.41 -17.08 13.72
C GLN A 115 2.58 -18.06 12.87
N ILE A 116 1.45 -18.57 13.39
CA ILE A 116 0.54 -19.48 12.71
C ILE A 116 -0.11 -18.80 11.50
N GLY A 117 -0.78 -17.66 11.70
CA GLY A 117 -1.49 -16.95 10.62
C GLY A 117 -0.62 -16.66 9.39
N PRO A 118 0.58 -16.05 9.55
CA PRO A 118 1.52 -15.85 8.44
C PRO A 118 1.98 -17.15 7.75
N CYS A 119 2.15 -18.24 8.52
CA CYS A 119 2.50 -19.54 7.97
C CYS A 119 1.36 -20.11 7.11
N LEU A 120 0.11 -20.06 7.59
CA LEU A 120 -1.07 -20.49 6.83
C LEU A 120 -1.25 -19.70 5.53
N ALA A 121 -1.07 -18.38 5.58
CA ALA A 121 -1.12 -17.55 4.38
C ALA A 121 -0.05 -17.94 3.35
N THR A 122 1.12 -18.36 3.82
CA THR A 122 2.21 -18.88 2.96
C THR A 122 1.88 -20.26 2.38
N LEU A 123 1.29 -21.15 3.18
CA LEU A 123 0.80 -22.46 2.72
C LEU A 123 -0.27 -22.27 1.63
N MET A 124 -1.23 -21.37 1.86
CA MET A 124 -2.28 -21.06 0.89
C MET A 124 -1.69 -20.55 -0.43
N ALA A 125 -0.73 -19.61 -0.38
CA ALA A 125 -0.04 -19.14 -1.57
C ALA A 125 0.63 -20.28 -2.35
N ARG A 126 1.25 -21.24 -1.66
CA ARG A 126 1.91 -22.39 -2.31
C ARG A 126 0.93 -23.38 -2.90
N LEU A 127 -0.16 -23.67 -2.19
CA LEU A 127 -1.23 -24.51 -2.71
C LEU A 127 -1.79 -23.90 -4.00
N VAL A 128 -2.16 -22.61 -3.98
CA VAL A 128 -2.63 -21.91 -5.19
C VAL A 128 -1.61 -21.99 -6.32
N HIS A 129 -0.33 -21.75 -6.04
CA HIS A 129 0.71 -21.83 -7.06
C HIS A 129 0.86 -23.24 -7.67
N ASN A 130 0.80 -24.26 -6.81
CA ASN A 130 1.06 -25.64 -7.19
C ASN A 130 -0.15 -26.28 -7.87
N ASP A 131 -1.37 -26.02 -7.40
CA ASP A 131 -2.53 -26.84 -7.73
C ASP A 131 -3.68 -26.05 -8.36
N TRP A 132 -3.80 -24.73 -8.18
CA TRP A 132 -4.96 -24.01 -8.72
C TRP A 132 -4.89 -23.98 -10.25
N LEU A 133 -6.04 -24.25 -10.90
CA LEU A 133 -6.15 -24.53 -12.34
C LEU A 133 -5.45 -25.83 -12.80
N LYS A 134 -5.22 -26.77 -11.88
CA LYS A 134 -4.78 -28.15 -12.13
C LYS A 134 -5.69 -29.10 -11.37
N GLU A 135 -5.73 -30.36 -11.79
CA GLU A 135 -6.33 -31.49 -11.03
C GLU A 135 -7.67 -31.16 -10.36
N GLU A 136 -8.64 -30.68 -11.16
CA GLU A 136 -10.03 -30.42 -10.75
C GLU A 136 -10.22 -29.47 -9.55
N TRP A 137 -9.20 -28.70 -9.15
CA TRP A 137 -9.38 -27.78 -8.04
C TRP A 137 -10.25 -26.59 -8.44
N SER A 138 -11.46 -26.55 -7.89
CA SER A 138 -12.51 -25.58 -8.21
C SER A 138 -12.19 -24.16 -7.72
N ASP A 139 -12.85 -23.17 -8.32
CA ASP A 139 -12.80 -21.76 -7.90
C ASP A 139 -13.56 -21.50 -6.58
N GLU A 140 -14.23 -22.51 -6.01
CA GLU A 140 -14.95 -22.44 -4.74
C GLU A 140 -14.03 -22.03 -3.58
N ILE A 141 -12.72 -22.27 -3.69
CA ILE A 141 -11.74 -21.86 -2.69
C ILE A 141 -11.80 -20.37 -2.37
N TRP A 142 -12.07 -19.53 -3.37
CA TRP A 142 -12.07 -18.09 -3.20
C TRP A 142 -13.27 -17.65 -2.35
N GLU A 143 -14.43 -18.25 -2.60
CA GLU A 143 -15.64 -18.03 -1.82
C GLU A 143 -15.51 -18.57 -0.39
N GLN A 144 -14.94 -19.78 -0.23
CA GLN A 144 -14.69 -20.36 1.09
C GLN A 144 -13.78 -19.46 1.94
N LEU A 145 -12.73 -18.86 1.36
CA LEU A 145 -11.85 -17.94 2.07
C LEU A 145 -12.54 -16.63 2.43
N ILE A 146 -13.48 -16.13 1.61
CA ILE A 146 -14.30 -14.96 1.93
C ILE A 146 -15.23 -15.28 3.10
N ASN A 147 -15.94 -16.40 3.04
CA ASN A 147 -16.87 -16.84 4.08
C ASN A 147 -16.16 -17.11 5.42
N ALA A 148 -14.91 -17.56 5.35
CA ALA A 148 -14.06 -17.76 6.52
C ALA A 148 -13.42 -16.46 7.07
N CYS A 149 -13.64 -15.31 6.43
CA CYS A 149 -12.94 -14.05 6.75
C CYS A 149 -11.41 -14.17 6.71
N ALA A 150 -10.86 -15.09 5.90
CA ALA A 150 -9.44 -15.44 5.84
C ALA A 150 -8.67 -14.49 4.90
N TRP A 151 -8.67 -13.20 5.22
CA TRP A 151 -8.18 -12.12 4.35
C TRP A 151 -6.70 -12.24 3.98
N SER A 152 -5.86 -12.74 4.88
CA SER A 152 -4.41 -12.86 4.65
C SER A 152 -4.08 -14.01 3.72
N SER A 153 -4.79 -15.13 3.88
CA SER A 153 -4.69 -16.33 3.05
C SER A 153 -5.24 -16.05 1.65
N LEU A 154 -6.41 -15.41 1.56
CA LEU A 154 -6.98 -14.96 0.29
C LEU A 154 -6.01 -14.03 -0.46
N ARG A 155 -5.50 -13.01 0.21
CA ARG A 155 -4.53 -12.07 -0.38
C ARG A 155 -3.25 -12.76 -0.86
N SER A 156 -2.74 -13.71 -0.08
CA SER A 156 -1.51 -14.44 -0.42
C SER A 156 -1.74 -15.41 -1.58
N GLY A 157 -2.91 -16.06 -1.63
CA GLY A 157 -3.38 -16.85 -2.76
C GLY A 157 -3.47 -16.02 -4.05
N LEU A 158 -4.12 -14.86 -4.01
CA LEU A 158 -4.22 -13.96 -5.18
C LEU A 158 -2.85 -13.50 -5.70
N ARG A 159 -1.89 -13.25 -4.80
CA ARG A 159 -0.51 -12.91 -5.19
C ARG A 159 0.21 -14.07 -5.86
N ALA A 160 -0.01 -15.29 -5.38
CA ALA A 160 0.56 -16.49 -6.00
C ALA A 160 -0.04 -16.74 -7.39
N ALA A 161 -1.36 -16.59 -7.52
CA ALA A 161 -2.11 -16.66 -8.76
C ALA A 161 -1.62 -15.64 -9.81
N ALA A 162 -1.36 -14.40 -9.38
CA ALA A 162 -0.80 -13.36 -10.23
C ALA A 162 0.59 -13.70 -10.80
N GLY A 163 1.33 -14.58 -10.14
CA GLY A 163 2.63 -15.08 -10.60
C GLY A 163 2.55 -16.02 -11.82
N PHE A 164 1.35 -16.42 -12.25
CA PHE A 164 1.21 -17.26 -13.43
C PHE A 164 1.66 -16.57 -14.70
N ARG A 165 2.46 -17.27 -15.50
CA ARG A 165 3.03 -16.75 -16.75
C ARG A 165 2.22 -17.12 -18.00
N LEU A 166 1.44 -18.21 -17.93
CA LEU A 166 0.68 -18.72 -19.07
C LEU A 166 -0.55 -17.83 -19.37
N PRO A 167 -0.76 -17.40 -20.63
CA PRO A 167 -1.88 -16.51 -20.99
C PRO A 167 -3.26 -17.05 -20.59
N ALA A 168 -3.52 -18.35 -20.80
CA ALA A 168 -4.80 -18.96 -20.43
C ALA A 168 -5.09 -18.85 -18.92
N ARG A 169 -4.08 -19.10 -18.08
CA ARG A 169 -4.22 -18.97 -16.61
C ARG A 169 -4.34 -17.52 -16.17
N ARG A 170 -3.65 -16.60 -16.85
CA ARG A 170 -3.80 -15.16 -16.63
C ARG A 170 -5.22 -14.70 -16.95
N LYS A 171 -5.83 -15.21 -18.03
CA LYS A 171 -7.22 -14.90 -18.38
C LYS A 171 -8.18 -15.30 -17.25
N VAL A 172 -8.10 -16.54 -16.78
CA VAL A 172 -8.93 -17.03 -15.66
C VAL A 172 -8.69 -16.21 -14.38
N PHE A 173 -7.45 -15.85 -14.09
CA PHE A 173 -7.14 -14.97 -12.98
C PHE A 173 -7.76 -13.57 -13.11
N LEU A 174 -7.76 -12.97 -14.31
CA LEU A 174 -8.40 -11.68 -14.55
C LEU A 174 -9.92 -11.76 -14.36
N GLU A 175 -10.55 -12.82 -14.86
CA GLU A 175 -11.98 -13.10 -14.66
C GLU A 175 -12.31 -13.22 -13.16
N LEU A 176 -11.50 -13.98 -12.41
CA LEU A 176 -11.61 -14.07 -10.95
C LEU A 176 -11.54 -12.68 -10.28
N ILE A 177 -10.56 -11.85 -10.65
CA ILE A 177 -10.42 -10.51 -10.07
C ILE A 177 -11.65 -9.64 -10.37
N GLN A 178 -12.21 -9.72 -11.57
CA GLN A 178 -13.42 -8.99 -11.95
C GLN A 178 -14.63 -9.41 -11.10
N THR A 179 -14.76 -10.71 -10.77
CA THR A 179 -15.80 -11.22 -9.88
C THR A 179 -15.57 -10.85 -8.42
N LEU A 180 -14.33 -10.90 -7.94
CA LEU A 180 -13.98 -10.65 -6.53
C LEU A 180 -14.04 -9.17 -6.15
N LEU A 181 -13.65 -8.27 -7.06
CA LEU A 181 -13.45 -6.86 -6.76
C LEU A 181 -14.71 -6.18 -6.17
N PRO A 182 -15.92 -6.35 -6.73
CA PRO A 182 -17.14 -5.76 -6.15
C PRO A 182 -17.45 -6.29 -4.75
N THR A 183 -17.28 -7.59 -4.51
CA THR A 183 -17.53 -8.25 -3.22
C THR A 183 -16.58 -7.72 -2.15
N VAL A 184 -15.28 -7.66 -2.46
CA VAL A 184 -14.26 -7.11 -1.54
C VAL A 184 -14.49 -5.63 -1.27
N LEU A 185 -14.89 -4.85 -2.28
CA LEU A 185 -15.24 -3.43 -2.12
C LEU A 185 -16.41 -3.25 -1.17
N ASN A 186 -17.48 -4.05 -1.30
CA ASN A 186 -18.64 -3.99 -0.41
C ASN A 186 -18.24 -4.29 1.04
N LEU A 187 -17.50 -5.39 1.27
CA LEU A 187 -17.03 -5.77 2.60
C LEU A 187 -16.15 -4.67 3.22
N TRP A 188 -15.23 -4.10 2.44
CA TRP A 188 -14.36 -3.03 2.91
C TRP A 188 -15.15 -1.77 3.28
N GLN A 189 -16.17 -1.39 2.49
CA GLN A 189 -17.04 -0.26 2.81
C GLN A 189 -17.78 -0.49 4.13
N THR A 190 -18.42 -1.65 4.31
CA THR A 190 -19.09 -1.99 5.57
C THR A 190 -18.13 -1.94 6.76
N SER A 191 -16.92 -2.48 6.62
CA SER A 191 -15.90 -2.47 7.68
C SER A 191 -15.39 -1.07 8.05
N SER A 192 -15.48 -0.10 7.14
CA SER A 192 -14.90 1.24 7.31
C SER A 192 -15.90 2.31 7.77
N MET A 193 -17.19 1.98 7.90
CA MET A 193 -18.20 2.94 8.38
C MET A 193 -18.08 3.25 9.88
N ASN A 194 -17.69 2.27 10.72
CA ASN A 194 -17.73 2.35 12.19
C ASN A 194 -16.37 2.59 12.87
N LEU A 195 -15.60 3.57 12.40
CA LEU A 195 -14.24 3.88 12.90
C LEU A 195 -14.13 4.28 14.39
N ARG A 196 -15.22 4.68 15.05
CA ARG A 196 -15.20 5.14 16.46
C ARG A 196 -15.33 4.02 17.50
N GLN A 197 -15.91 2.88 17.11
CA GLN A 197 -16.29 1.81 18.04
C GLN A 197 -15.69 0.45 17.67
N ALA A 198 -15.20 0.30 16.44
CA ALA A 198 -14.62 -0.94 15.93
C ALA A 198 -13.09 -0.87 15.87
N THR A 199 -12.43 -2.01 16.05
CA THR A 199 -11.01 -2.20 15.74
C THR A 199 -10.74 -1.91 14.26
N LEU A 200 -9.62 -1.26 13.93
CA LEU A 200 -9.28 -0.93 12.53
C LEU A 200 -8.74 -2.13 11.74
N ASP A 201 -8.38 -3.24 12.40
CA ASP A 201 -7.73 -4.41 11.78
C ASP A 201 -8.51 -5.00 10.58
N PRO A 202 -9.83 -5.24 10.62
CA PRO A 202 -10.59 -5.73 9.47
C PRO A 202 -10.50 -4.78 8.27
N ALA A 203 -10.69 -3.49 8.50
CA ALA A 203 -10.60 -2.47 7.45
C ALA A 203 -9.19 -2.36 6.86
N ILE A 204 -8.14 -2.52 7.69
CA ILE A 204 -6.74 -2.56 7.25
C ILE A 204 -6.47 -3.82 6.42
N ARG A 205 -6.99 -4.99 6.80
CA ARG A 205 -6.82 -6.23 6.04
C ARG A 205 -7.56 -6.20 4.71
N LEU A 206 -8.81 -5.75 4.72
CA LEU A 206 -9.63 -5.61 3.53
C LEU A 206 -9.08 -4.55 2.56
N SER A 207 -8.57 -3.41 3.04
CA SER A 207 -7.89 -2.44 2.17
C SER A 207 -6.63 -3.00 1.52
N ARG A 208 -5.87 -3.86 2.21
CA ARG A 208 -4.71 -4.57 1.63
C ARG A 208 -5.14 -5.59 0.58
N LEU A 209 -6.25 -6.28 0.79
CA LEU A 209 -6.82 -7.22 -0.16
C LEU A 209 -7.33 -6.48 -1.40
N LEU A 210 -8.09 -5.40 -1.22
CA LEU A 210 -8.58 -4.53 -2.29
C LEU A 210 -7.43 -3.97 -3.13
N TYR A 211 -6.39 -3.42 -2.48
CA TYR A 211 -5.17 -2.99 -3.16
C TYR A 211 -4.52 -4.13 -3.98
N THR A 212 -4.54 -5.36 -3.44
CA THR A 212 -3.98 -6.53 -4.14
C THR A 212 -4.85 -6.87 -5.35
N CYS A 213 -6.18 -6.80 -5.25
CA CYS A 213 -7.09 -7.03 -6.39
C CYS A 213 -6.82 -6.03 -7.53
N LEU A 214 -6.55 -4.76 -7.20
CA LEU A 214 -6.23 -3.74 -8.19
C LEU A 214 -4.86 -3.97 -8.83
N THR A 215 -3.83 -4.29 -8.04
CA THR A 215 -2.43 -4.28 -8.51
C THR A 215 -1.89 -5.62 -8.99
N ALA A 216 -2.46 -6.74 -8.54
CA ALA A 216 -1.99 -8.08 -8.90
C ALA A 216 -2.11 -8.40 -10.40
N PRO A 217 -3.11 -7.90 -11.16
CA PRO A 217 -3.15 -8.00 -12.61
C PRO A 217 -1.93 -7.42 -13.37
N SER A 218 -1.03 -6.68 -12.69
CA SER A 218 0.22 -6.12 -13.27
C SER A 218 -0.02 -5.27 -14.52
N LEU A 219 -0.89 -4.28 -14.39
CA LEU A 219 -1.34 -3.44 -15.51
C LEU A 219 -0.43 -2.24 -15.69
N GLN A 220 -0.13 -1.92 -16.96
CA GLN A 220 0.68 -0.75 -17.31
C GLN A 220 -0.21 0.50 -17.23
N PRO A 221 0.11 1.49 -16.36
CA PRO A 221 -0.71 2.68 -16.20
C PRO A 221 -0.84 3.53 -17.48
N LYS A 222 0.15 3.44 -18.38
CA LYS A 222 0.23 4.23 -19.61
C LYS A 222 -0.52 3.58 -20.78
N SER A 223 -0.29 2.30 -21.00
CA SER A 223 -0.65 1.56 -22.22
C SER A 223 -1.77 0.54 -22.03
N GLY A 224 -2.19 0.28 -20.79
CA GLY A 224 -3.14 -0.76 -20.46
C GLY A 224 -2.57 -2.18 -20.63
N PRO A 225 -3.43 -3.22 -20.62
CA PRO A 225 -4.88 -3.17 -20.43
C PRO A 225 -5.25 -2.57 -19.06
N TYR A 226 -6.44 -1.99 -18.94
CA TYR A 226 -6.92 -1.36 -17.70
C TYR A 226 -7.91 -2.28 -16.98
N LEU A 227 -7.89 -2.28 -15.64
CA LEU A 227 -8.86 -3.04 -14.84
C LEU A 227 -10.17 -2.26 -14.72
N LEU A 228 -10.04 -0.95 -14.51
CA LEU A 228 -11.17 -0.05 -14.36
C LEU A 228 -11.35 0.69 -15.68
N ASP A 229 -12.07 0.05 -16.59
CA ASP A 229 -12.51 0.65 -17.84
C ASP A 229 -13.72 1.58 -17.62
N SER A 230 -14.25 2.15 -18.70
CA SER A 230 -15.36 3.11 -18.64
C SER A 230 -16.63 2.51 -18.02
N ALA A 231 -16.85 1.19 -18.13
CA ALA A 231 -17.98 0.51 -17.50
C ALA A 231 -17.77 0.36 -15.98
N ALA A 232 -16.53 0.26 -15.54
CA ALA A 232 -16.14 0.18 -14.14
C ALA A 232 -15.99 1.56 -13.44
N LEU A 233 -16.40 2.66 -14.07
CA LEU A 233 -16.41 3.99 -13.46
C LEU A 233 -17.10 4.02 -12.07
N PRO A 234 -18.28 3.40 -11.85
CA PRO A 234 -18.92 3.41 -10.54
C PRO A 234 -18.07 2.73 -9.45
N VAL A 235 -17.30 1.71 -9.82
CA VAL A 235 -16.38 1.02 -8.89
C VAL A 235 -15.23 1.95 -8.50
N ALA A 236 -14.63 2.63 -9.49
CA ALA A 236 -13.56 3.61 -9.24
C ALA A 236 -14.04 4.75 -8.32
N THR A 237 -15.17 5.38 -8.63
CA THR A 237 -15.76 6.46 -7.83
C THR A 237 -16.04 6.01 -6.40
N ARG A 238 -16.61 4.82 -6.21
CA ARG A 238 -16.86 4.25 -4.87
C ARG A 238 -15.59 4.03 -4.05
N ILE A 239 -14.48 3.62 -4.69
CA ILE A 239 -13.19 3.47 -4.01
C ILE A 239 -12.67 4.84 -3.57
N PHE A 240 -12.72 5.83 -4.46
CA PHE A 240 -12.25 7.18 -4.16
C PHE A 240 -13.07 7.85 -3.06
N ASP A 241 -14.40 7.90 -3.21
CA ASP A 241 -15.31 8.55 -2.25
C ASP A 241 -15.15 7.95 -0.85
N GLN A 242 -15.16 6.62 -0.74
CA GLN A 242 -14.98 5.96 0.54
C GLN A 242 -13.60 6.25 1.13
N SER A 243 -12.54 6.21 0.32
CA SER A 243 -11.17 6.44 0.80
C SER A 243 -11.01 7.86 1.34
N PHE A 244 -11.51 8.86 0.63
CA PHE A 244 -11.47 10.25 1.08
C PHE A 244 -12.38 10.51 2.28
N ALA A 245 -13.59 9.94 2.30
CA ALA A 245 -14.48 10.05 3.46
C ALA A 245 -13.85 9.48 4.73
N VAL A 246 -13.22 8.31 4.63
CA VAL A 246 -12.50 7.68 5.75
C VAL A 246 -11.28 8.51 6.16
N LEU A 247 -10.47 9.00 5.21
CA LEU A 247 -9.34 9.89 5.51
C LEU A 247 -9.79 11.15 6.25
N ASN A 248 -10.84 11.82 5.77
CA ASN A 248 -11.41 13.00 6.40
C ASN A 248 -11.91 12.70 7.82
N LYS A 249 -12.57 11.55 8.02
CA LYS A 249 -13.00 11.10 9.35
C LYS A 249 -11.81 10.83 10.27
N LEU A 250 -10.74 10.17 9.78
CA LEU A 250 -9.51 9.96 10.56
C LEU A 250 -8.89 11.30 10.99
N TYR A 251 -8.78 12.28 10.08
CA TYR A 251 -8.29 13.62 10.42
C TYR A 251 -9.14 14.30 11.51
N SER A 252 -10.47 14.15 11.44
CA SER A 252 -11.38 14.70 12.47
C SER A 252 -11.26 14.00 13.83
N LEU A 253 -10.81 12.74 13.88
CA LEU A 253 -10.56 12.03 15.14
C LEU A 253 -9.20 12.40 15.73
N GLY A 254 -8.23 12.73 14.87
CA GLY A 254 -6.92 13.18 15.29
C GLY A 254 -6.96 14.47 16.10
N SER A 255 -8.03 15.27 16.05
CA SER A 255 -8.19 16.49 16.87
C SER A 255 -8.11 16.19 18.37
N ASP A 256 -8.62 15.04 18.80
CA ASP A 256 -9.00 14.75 20.19
C ASP A 256 -8.00 13.81 20.89
N SER A 257 -6.69 13.94 20.61
CA SER A 257 -5.58 13.15 21.20
C SER A 257 -5.61 11.62 21.01
N CYS A 258 -6.59 11.05 20.29
CA CYS A 258 -6.79 9.61 20.07
C CYS A 258 -6.00 9.00 18.88
N TRP A 259 -5.06 9.73 18.28
CA TRP A 259 -4.33 9.25 17.10
C TRP A 259 -3.29 8.19 17.45
N THR A 260 -3.49 6.96 16.95
CA THR A 260 -2.59 5.81 17.21
C THR A 260 -1.80 5.38 15.96
N ALA A 261 -0.83 4.48 16.14
CA ALA A 261 -0.07 3.88 15.03
C ALA A 261 -0.96 3.16 14.00
N GLU A 262 -2.10 2.60 14.43
CA GLU A 262 -3.06 1.95 13.53
C GLU A 262 -3.78 2.96 12.65
N HIS A 263 -4.12 4.15 13.17
CA HIS A 263 -4.70 5.24 12.39
C HIS A 263 -3.75 5.71 11.30
N ALA A 264 -2.47 5.94 11.64
CA ALA A 264 -1.43 6.29 10.68
C ALA A 264 -1.23 5.19 9.62
N GLN A 265 -1.20 3.93 10.07
CA GLN A 265 -1.10 2.79 9.16
C GLN A 265 -2.28 2.73 8.20
N PHE A 266 -3.51 2.91 8.68
CA PHE A 266 -4.70 2.86 7.84
C PHE A 266 -4.73 4.02 6.85
N ALA A 267 -4.44 5.25 7.30
CA ALA A 267 -4.33 6.42 6.43
C ALA A 267 -3.31 6.20 5.30
N ARG A 268 -2.11 5.66 5.62
CA ARG A 268 -1.11 5.28 4.62
C ARG A 268 -1.63 4.26 3.60
N ARG A 269 -2.50 3.34 4.01
CA ARG A 269 -3.10 2.35 3.09
C ARG A 269 -4.12 3.00 2.16
N LEU A 270 -4.92 3.92 2.67
CA LEU A 270 -5.93 4.63 1.88
C LEU A 270 -5.29 5.52 0.81
N THR A 271 -4.25 6.28 1.16
CA THR A 271 -3.55 7.11 0.16
C THR A 271 -2.89 6.25 -0.92
N LYS A 272 -2.34 5.10 -0.54
CA LYS A 272 -1.81 4.11 -1.49
C LYS A 272 -2.91 3.48 -2.37
N LEU A 273 -4.09 3.22 -1.80
CA LEU A 273 -5.22 2.63 -2.49
C LEU A 273 -5.78 3.59 -3.55
N ILE A 274 -5.93 4.87 -3.21
CA ILE A 274 -6.36 5.92 -4.15
C ILE A 274 -5.42 5.96 -5.35
N LEU A 275 -4.10 6.04 -5.11
CA LEU A 275 -3.11 6.03 -6.18
C LEU A 275 -3.22 4.77 -7.06
N ALA A 276 -3.32 3.58 -6.45
CA ALA A 276 -3.44 2.33 -7.19
C ALA A 276 -4.71 2.29 -8.05
N ALA A 277 -5.86 2.71 -7.52
CA ALA A 277 -7.12 2.78 -8.26
C ALA A 277 -7.00 3.73 -9.46
N THR A 278 -6.36 4.89 -9.30
CA THR A 278 -6.08 5.81 -10.41
C THR A 278 -5.16 5.19 -11.45
N MET A 279 -4.09 4.50 -11.04
CA MET A 279 -3.14 3.85 -11.95
C MET A 279 -3.79 2.77 -12.82
N VAL A 280 -4.74 2.00 -12.28
CA VAL A 280 -5.41 0.91 -13.02
C VAL A 280 -6.68 1.34 -13.78
N SER A 281 -7.05 2.61 -13.64
CA SER A 281 -8.15 3.24 -14.39
C SER A 281 -7.72 3.62 -15.79
N ASN A 282 -8.62 3.51 -16.76
CA ASN A 282 -8.38 4.01 -18.11
C ASN A 282 -8.40 5.57 -18.13
N PRO A 283 -7.93 6.20 -19.23
CA PRO A 283 -7.88 7.66 -19.32
C PRO A 283 -9.23 8.37 -19.13
N GLU A 284 -10.33 7.76 -19.58
CA GLU A 284 -11.68 8.30 -19.45
C GLU A 284 -12.16 8.31 -17.98
N VAL A 285 -11.98 7.21 -17.25
CA VAL A 285 -12.34 7.11 -15.82
C VAL A 285 -11.53 8.08 -14.98
N ARG A 286 -10.23 8.21 -15.27
CA ARG A 286 -9.37 9.21 -14.63
C ARG A 286 -9.86 10.62 -14.92
N GLY A 287 -10.20 10.90 -16.19
CA GLY A 287 -10.70 12.20 -16.63
C GLY A 287 -11.99 12.59 -15.92
N LYS A 288 -12.95 11.66 -15.82
CA LYS A 288 -14.23 11.88 -15.09
C LYS A 288 -14.04 12.04 -13.59
N SER A 289 -12.99 11.46 -13.01
CA SER A 289 -12.69 11.52 -11.57
C SER A 289 -11.77 12.69 -11.17
N ILE A 290 -11.23 13.43 -12.15
CA ILE A 290 -10.11 14.35 -11.93
C ILE A 290 -10.42 15.48 -10.94
N ASN A 291 -11.62 16.05 -11.04
CA ASN A 291 -12.06 17.16 -10.19
C ASN A 291 -12.11 16.72 -8.73
N MET A 292 -12.81 15.62 -8.46
CA MET A 292 -12.93 15.02 -7.13
C MET A 292 -11.56 14.64 -6.54
N LEU A 293 -10.70 13.99 -7.34
CA LEU A 293 -9.35 13.61 -6.92
C LEU A 293 -8.52 14.83 -6.49
N PHE A 294 -8.51 15.89 -7.28
CA PHE A 294 -7.75 17.11 -6.97
C PHE A 294 -8.34 17.89 -5.80
N LEU A 295 -9.66 18.04 -5.74
CA LEU A 295 -10.34 18.76 -4.66
C LEU A 295 -10.01 18.14 -3.30
N HIS A 296 -10.25 16.83 -3.14
CA HIS A 296 -10.01 16.15 -1.87
C HIS A 296 -8.53 15.99 -1.55
N THR A 297 -7.68 15.81 -2.56
CA THR A 297 -6.23 15.80 -2.32
C THR A 297 -5.73 17.14 -1.79
N THR A 298 -6.20 18.24 -2.38
CA THR A 298 -5.86 19.59 -1.91
C THR A 298 -6.41 19.84 -0.50
N GLU A 299 -7.63 19.38 -0.21
CA GLU A 299 -8.23 19.45 1.13
C GLU A 299 -7.37 18.71 2.18
N ILE A 300 -6.90 17.50 1.86
CA ILE A 300 -6.01 16.73 2.73
C ILE A 300 -4.69 17.47 2.95
N LEU A 301 -4.10 18.04 1.89
CA LEU A 301 -2.87 18.82 2.00
C LEU A 301 -3.06 20.09 2.86
N SER A 302 -4.22 20.76 2.76
CA SER A 302 -4.58 21.87 3.65
C SER A 302 -4.64 21.43 5.11
N LYS A 303 -5.31 20.31 5.39
CA LYS A 303 -5.39 19.76 6.76
C LYS A 303 -4.01 19.36 7.28
N GLN A 304 -3.17 18.77 6.43
CA GLN A 304 -1.80 18.40 6.77
C GLN A 304 -0.92 19.62 7.08
N ALA A 305 -1.08 20.72 6.36
CA ALA A 305 -0.34 21.97 6.60
C ALA A 305 -0.64 22.56 7.98
N VAL A 306 -1.89 22.43 8.44
CA VAL A 306 -2.30 22.88 9.77
C VAL A 306 -1.88 21.88 10.84
N ARG A 307 -2.06 20.58 10.58
CA ARG A 307 -1.77 19.51 11.53
C ARG A 307 -1.19 18.28 10.82
N PRO A 308 0.11 17.99 11.00
CA PRO A 308 0.74 16.87 10.32
C PRO A 308 0.34 15.53 10.95
N LEU A 309 -0.71 14.89 10.44
CA LEU A 309 -1.18 13.57 10.88
C LEU A 309 -0.74 12.44 9.95
N LEU A 310 -0.58 12.72 8.65
CA LEU A 310 -0.04 11.75 7.70
C LEU A 310 1.47 11.61 7.88
N ASP A 311 1.93 10.37 7.91
CA ASP A 311 3.36 10.08 7.86
C ASP A 311 3.96 10.37 6.47
N LYS A 312 5.29 10.43 6.41
CA LYS A 312 6.02 10.71 5.16
C LYS A 312 5.63 9.77 4.02
N LYS A 313 5.40 8.48 4.28
CA LYS A 313 5.02 7.50 3.23
C LYS A 313 3.63 7.78 2.70
N ALA A 314 2.67 8.10 3.57
CA ALA A 314 1.32 8.44 3.17
C ALA A 314 1.30 9.71 2.31
N MET A 315 2.10 10.71 2.68
CA MET A 315 2.33 11.93 1.90
C MET A 315 2.96 11.65 0.54
N THR A 316 3.97 10.76 0.46
CA THR A 316 4.59 10.35 -0.81
C THR A 316 3.54 9.83 -1.80
N TRP A 317 2.58 9.01 -1.36
CA TRP A 317 1.53 8.48 -2.26
C TRP A 317 0.58 9.56 -2.78
N ILE A 318 0.22 10.53 -1.93
CA ILE A 318 -0.62 11.67 -2.32
C ILE A 318 0.12 12.56 -3.33
N LEU A 319 1.39 12.90 -3.05
CA LEU A 319 2.18 13.75 -3.95
C LEU A 319 2.44 13.05 -5.29
N ALA A 320 2.68 11.74 -5.27
CA ALA A 320 2.81 10.93 -6.48
C ALA A 320 1.53 10.94 -7.33
N LEU A 321 0.35 10.91 -6.70
CA LEU A 321 -0.93 11.06 -7.40
C LEU A 321 -1.04 12.45 -8.07
N VAL A 322 -0.76 13.52 -7.33
CA VAL A 322 -0.79 14.90 -7.85
C VAL A 322 0.16 15.04 -9.03
N TYR A 323 1.41 14.63 -8.86
CA TYR A 323 2.42 14.66 -9.92
C TYR A 323 1.98 13.87 -11.15
N GLY A 324 1.52 12.63 -10.96
CA GLY A 324 1.06 11.76 -12.04
C GLY A 324 -0.08 12.39 -12.84
N LEU A 325 -1.06 12.99 -12.17
CA LEU A 325 -2.20 13.64 -12.84
C LEU A 325 -1.79 14.94 -13.54
N LEU A 326 -0.92 15.76 -12.94
CA LEU A 326 -0.41 16.98 -13.58
C LEU A 326 0.43 16.69 -14.83
N SER A 327 1.10 15.53 -14.87
CA SER A 327 1.88 15.11 -16.04
C SER A 327 1.05 14.83 -17.30
N SER A 328 -0.27 14.67 -17.16
CA SER A 328 -1.19 14.29 -18.24
C SER A 328 -1.39 15.35 -19.33
N LYS A 329 -1.12 16.63 -19.04
CA LYS A 329 -1.30 17.73 -20.00
C LYS A 329 -0.12 17.87 -20.96
N ALA A 330 1.06 17.34 -20.63
CA ALA A 330 2.18 17.33 -21.56
C ALA A 330 1.73 16.54 -22.80
N CYS A 331 1.66 17.20 -23.97
CA CYS A 331 1.30 16.60 -25.26
C CYS A 331 2.32 15.55 -25.76
N ASP A 332 3.12 15.00 -24.85
CA ASP A 332 4.22 14.09 -25.12
C ASP A 332 3.81 12.66 -24.79
N SER A 333 4.41 11.71 -25.51
CA SER A 333 4.46 10.28 -25.23
C SER A 333 5.01 9.90 -23.82
N GLY A 334 5.25 10.89 -22.95
CA GLY A 334 5.85 10.78 -21.62
C GLY A 334 4.86 10.82 -20.45
N ALA A 335 3.58 11.13 -20.65
CA ALA A 335 2.58 11.23 -19.56
C ALA A 335 2.59 9.99 -18.64
N GLN A 336 2.60 10.20 -17.31
CA GLN A 336 2.64 9.10 -16.34
C GLN A 336 1.26 8.48 -16.13
N LEU A 337 0.22 9.33 -16.07
CA LEU A 337 -1.18 8.94 -15.99
C LEU A 337 -1.96 9.67 -17.08
N PRO A 338 -2.02 9.14 -18.32
CA PRO A 338 -2.76 9.79 -19.41
C PRO A 338 -4.23 10.00 -19.05
N LEU A 339 -4.77 11.13 -19.49
CA LEU A 339 -6.20 11.52 -19.44
C LEU A 339 -6.75 11.58 -20.87
N ASP A 340 -8.06 11.47 -21.01
CA ASP A 340 -8.75 11.81 -22.24
C ASP A 340 -8.83 13.34 -22.43
N THR A 341 -9.21 13.79 -23.62
CA THR A 341 -9.28 15.23 -23.96
C THR A 341 -10.22 16.00 -23.03
N SER A 342 -11.35 15.38 -22.66
CA SER A 342 -12.30 15.93 -21.70
C SER A 342 -11.67 16.08 -20.32
N GLY A 343 -10.99 15.03 -19.83
CA GLY A 343 -10.26 15.05 -18.55
C GLY A 343 -9.16 16.09 -18.49
N SER A 344 -8.38 16.27 -19.57
CA SER A 344 -7.36 17.33 -19.64
C SER A 344 -7.98 18.73 -19.58
N SER A 345 -9.12 18.95 -20.25
CA SER A 345 -9.86 20.21 -20.17
C SER A 345 -10.38 20.45 -18.76
N GLU A 346 -10.95 19.42 -18.13
CA GLU A 346 -11.48 19.50 -16.77
C GLU A 346 -10.37 19.75 -15.75
N LEU A 347 -9.21 19.09 -15.87
CA LEU A 347 -8.04 19.37 -15.05
C LEU A 347 -7.65 20.85 -15.11
N GLN A 348 -7.62 21.43 -16.31
CA GLN A 348 -7.33 22.85 -16.47
C GLN A 348 -8.42 23.72 -15.86
N LYS A 349 -9.69 23.35 -15.96
CA LYS A 349 -10.77 24.09 -15.28
C LYS A 349 -10.61 24.02 -13.77
N CYS A 350 -10.40 22.84 -13.19
CA CYS A 350 -10.26 22.65 -11.74
C CYS A 350 -9.08 23.44 -11.16
N LEU A 351 -7.94 23.48 -11.84
CA LEU A 351 -6.75 24.16 -11.34
C LEU A 351 -6.88 25.69 -11.37
N PHE A 352 -7.48 26.24 -12.44
CA PHE A 352 -7.43 27.68 -12.71
C PHE A 352 -8.76 28.42 -12.53
N SER A 353 -9.88 27.71 -12.38
CA SER A 353 -11.17 28.37 -12.10
C SER A 353 -11.19 28.78 -10.63
N PRO A 354 -11.29 30.08 -10.31
CA PRO A 354 -11.32 30.53 -8.93
C PRO A 354 -12.70 30.24 -8.33
N ALA A 355 -12.75 29.84 -7.05
CA ALA A 355 -14.01 29.66 -6.33
C ALA A 355 -14.72 31.01 -6.01
N SER A 356 -13.98 32.11 -6.11
CA SER A 356 -14.45 33.49 -5.96
C SER A 356 -13.82 34.39 -7.04
N SER A 357 -13.97 35.71 -6.97
CA SER A 357 -13.31 36.63 -7.91
C SER A 357 -11.80 36.82 -7.67
N THR A 358 -11.19 36.17 -6.67
CA THR A 358 -9.77 36.34 -6.32
C THR A 358 -8.91 35.14 -6.74
N VAL A 359 -7.69 35.43 -7.22
CA VAL A 359 -6.71 34.41 -7.67
C VAL A 359 -6.25 33.50 -6.51
N SER A 360 -6.31 34.00 -5.27
CA SER A 360 -6.03 33.27 -4.02
C SER A 360 -6.93 32.05 -3.79
N ASP A 361 -8.09 32.02 -4.46
CA ASP A 361 -9.13 31.01 -4.22
C ASP A 361 -9.13 29.94 -5.33
N THR A 362 -8.12 29.96 -6.19
CA THR A 362 -7.89 28.88 -7.15
C THR A 362 -7.33 27.64 -6.44
N LEU A 363 -7.74 26.46 -6.88
CA LEU A 363 -7.25 25.20 -6.32
C LEU A 363 -5.73 25.07 -6.44
N LEU A 364 -5.17 25.60 -7.54
CA LEU A 364 -3.73 25.64 -7.76
C LEU A 364 -3.00 26.50 -6.71
N PHE A 365 -3.52 27.68 -6.36
CA PHE A 365 -2.93 28.53 -5.33
C PHE A 365 -2.94 27.82 -3.97
N VAL A 366 -4.07 27.25 -3.59
CA VAL A 366 -4.19 26.49 -2.33
C VAL A 366 -3.23 25.31 -2.31
N LEU A 367 -3.18 24.53 -3.40
CA LEU A 367 -2.28 23.39 -3.54
C LEU A 367 -0.81 23.80 -3.35
N VAL A 368 -0.32 24.76 -4.14
CA VAL A 368 1.10 25.17 -4.10
C VAL A 368 1.44 25.79 -2.74
N ARG A 369 0.58 26.65 -2.19
CA ARG A 369 0.77 27.22 -0.85
C ARG A 369 0.94 26.13 0.20
N ASN A 370 0.08 25.12 0.20
CA ASN A 370 0.16 24.01 1.15
C ASN A 370 1.40 23.14 0.92
N LEU A 371 1.83 22.94 -0.32
CA LEU A 371 3.07 22.22 -0.62
C LEU A 371 4.30 22.96 -0.07
N ILE A 372 4.34 24.29 -0.22
CA ILE A 372 5.39 25.13 0.37
C ILE A 372 5.39 24.96 1.88
N HIS A 373 4.25 25.12 2.54
CA HIS A 373 4.15 24.98 4.00
C HIS A 373 4.51 23.58 4.52
N THR A 374 4.14 22.52 3.80
CA THR A 374 4.31 21.12 4.26
C THR A 374 5.65 20.50 3.89
N SER A 375 6.24 20.90 2.77
CA SER A 375 7.41 20.23 2.18
C SER A 375 8.66 21.10 2.13
N PHE A 376 8.51 22.42 2.27
CA PHE A 376 9.59 23.41 2.28
C PHE A 376 9.60 24.23 3.56
N SER A 377 9.11 23.67 4.67
CA SER A 377 9.19 24.32 5.97
C SER A 377 10.66 24.51 6.35
N LEU A 378 11.10 25.77 6.41
CA LEU A 378 12.42 26.13 6.93
C LEU A 378 12.46 25.81 8.43
N SER A 379 13.54 25.19 8.88
CA SER A 379 13.84 25.03 10.30
C SER A 379 14.07 26.40 10.95
N PRO A 380 13.87 26.55 12.27
CA PRO A 380 14.09 27.82 12.96
C PRO A 380 15.48 28.43 12.73
N VAL A 381 16.51 27.58 12.59
CA VAL A 381 17.89 28.00 12.27
C VAL A 381 17.98 28.56 10.84
N GLU A 382 17.36 27.90 9.87
CA GLU A 382 17.34 28.34 8.47
C GLU A 382 16.57 29.67 8.32
N ILE A 383 15.44 29.81 9.04
CA ILE A 383 14.69 31.06 9.11
C ILE A 383 15.56 32.16 9.72
N LEU A 384 16.19 31.90 10.87
CA LEU A 384 17.09 32.84 11.52
C LEU A 384 18.22 33.26 10.56
N GLY A 385 18.73 32.34 9.73
CA GLY A 385 19.76 32.67 8.76
C GLY A 385 19.37 33.53 7.62
N ILE A 386 18.28 33.16 6.97
CA ILE A 386 17.76 33.91 5.85
C ILE A 386 17.32 35.30 6.32
N THR A 387 16.86 35.44 7.57
CA THR A 387 16.45 36.74 8.14
C THR A 387 17.61 37.57 8.67
N SER A 388 18.63 36.96 9.30
CA SER A 388 19.75 37.70 9.91
C SER A 388 20.86 38.03 8.93
N ASN A 389 21.13 37.15 7.95
CA ASN A 389 22.19 37.36 6.97
C ASN A 389 21.85 36.68 5.61
N PRO A 390 20.87 37.24 4.88
CA PRO A 390 20.38 36.67 3.62
C PRO A 390 21.46 36.56 2.54
N GLU A 391 22.32 37.57 2.40
CA GLU A 391 23.37 37.60 1.37
C GLU A 391 24.40 36.46 1.57
N SER A 392 24.79 36.20 2.81
CA SER A 392 25.72 35.10 3.12
C SER A 392 25.07 33.73 2.95
N CYS A 393 23.77 33.61 3.27
CA CYS A 393 23.02 32.39 3.00
C CYS A 393 22.91 32.11 1.48
N MET A 394 22.77 33.14 0.65
CA MET A 394 22.69 33.02 -0.82
C MET A 394 24.05 32.74 -1.48
N ALA A 395 25.16 32.98 -0.78
CA ALA A 395 26.49 32.68 -1.27
C ALA A 395 26.80 31.17 -1.19
N ALA A 396 27.68 30.70 -2.07
CA ALA A 396 28.07 29.28 -2.16
C ALA A 396 28.64 28.69 -0.85
N GLY A 397 29.12 29.54 0.08
CA GLY A 397 29.65 29.14 1.38
C GLY A 397 28.60 28.98 2.50
N GLY A 398 27.40 29.56 2.34
CA GLY A 398 26.39 29.63 3.40
C GLY A 398 26.73 30.58 4.55
N SER A 399 25.83 30.64 5.53
CA SER A 399 25.97 31.41 6.76
C SER A 399 26.01 30.47 7.97
N CYS A 400 26.96 30.67 8.87
CA CYS A 400 27.08 29.87 10.09
C CYS A 400 26.24 30.49 11.23
N ILE A 401 25.33 29.70 11.81
CA ILE A 401 24.29 30.22 12.70
C ILE A 401 24.22 29.43 13.98
N THR A 402 24.25 30.14 15.08
CA THR A 402 24.16 29.55 16.42
C THR A 402 22.83 29.97 17.03
N MET A 403 21.99 28.98 17.39
CA MET A 403 20.77 29.25 18.15
C MET A 403 21.14 29.50 19.62
N ALA A 404 20.33 30.29 20.32
CA ALA A 404 20.57 30.65 21.73
C ALA A 404 20.74 29.43 22.67
N ASP A 405 20.15 28.29 22.31
CA ASP A 405 20.18 27.04 23.09
C ASP A 405 20.98 25.90 22.43
N ALA A 406 21.81 26.20 21.41
CA ALA A 406 22.57 25.19 20.68
C ALA A 406 24.08 25.33 20.90
N ASP A 407 24.73 24.25 21.34
CA ASP A 407 26.19 24.19 21.53
C ASP A 407 26.98 24.16 20.20
N VAL A 408 26.30 23.96 19.07
CA VAL A 408 26.93 23.80 17.75
C VAL A 408 26.27 24.72 16.73
N ALA A 409 27.10 25.52 16.06
CA ALA A 409 26.66 26.37 14.96
C ALA A 409 26.35 25.53 13.71
N THR A 410 25.23 25.83 13.05
CA THR A 410 24.76 25.13 11.87
C THR A 410 24.97 26.00 10.64
N ASN A 411 25.57 25.46 9.58
CA ASN A 411 25.73 26.19 8.32
C ASN A 411 24.43 26.15 7.51
N VAL A 412 23.93 27.31 7.13
CA VAL A 412 22.70 27.53 6.37
C VAL A 412 23.07 28.08 5.00
N SER A 413 22.83 27.32 3.93
CA SER A 413 23.01 27.79 2.56
C SER A 413 21.72 27.67 1.76
N ALA A 414 21.34 28.72 1.05
CA ALA A 414 20.19 28.74 0.17
C ALA A 414 20.30 27.69 -0.95
N ALA A 415 21.51 27.39 -1.43
CA ALA A 415 21.73 26.30 -2.38
C ALA A 415 21.35 24.95 -1.76
N THR A 416 21.75 24.66 -0.52
CA THR A 416 21.33 23.41 0.17
C THR A 416 19.83 23.36 0.51
N ILE A 417 19.16 24.52 0.54
CA ILE A 417 17.72 24.65 0.81
C ILE A 417 16.91 24.66 -0.50
N TRP A 418 17.48 25.00 -1.65
CA TRP A 418 16.69 25.22 -2.87
C TRP A 418 17.37 24.72 -4.15
N ASP A 419 18.30 23.76 -4.08
CA ASP A 419 18.92 23.12 -5.27
C ASP A 419 17.91 22.22 -6.02
N VAL A 420 16.90 22.87 -6.59
CA VAL A 420 15.79 22.31 -7.34
C VAL A 420 16.20 22.09 -8.79
N ASP A 421 17.13 22.86 -9.36
CA ASP A 421 17.37 22.86 -10.81
C ASP A 421 18.13 21.63 -11.32
N VAL A 422 19.17 21.17 -10.60
CA VAL A 422 19.91 19.95 -11.00
C VAL A 422 19.08 18.69 -10.69
N GLN A 423 18.44 18.66 -9.51
CA GLN A 423 17.63 17.52 -9.09
C GLN A 423 16.33 17.40 -9.91
N ALA A 424 15.63 18.49 -10.20
CA ALA A 424 14.39 18.44 -10.99
C ALA A 424 14.65 18.02 -12.44
N GLN A 425 15.75 18.46 -13.07
CA GLN A 425 16.08 18.05 -14.44
C GLN A 425 16.34 16.55 -14.57
N ASP A 426 16.99 15.94 -13.57
CA ASP A 426 17.20 14.49 -13.53
C ASP A 426 15.94 13.72 -13.09
N LEU A 427 15.18 14.26 -12.12
CA LEU A 427 13.94 13.65 -11.61
C LEU A 427 12.80 13.64 -12.65
N ILE A 428 12.72 14.62 -13.56
CA ILE A 428 11.73 14.66 -14.65
C ILE A 428 11.87 13.45 -15.59
N ARG A 429 13.06 12.87 -15.69
CA ARG A 429 13.33 11.69 -16.54
C ARG A 429 12.88 10.37 -15.88
N VAL A 430 12.49 10.40 -14.60
CA VAL A 430 12.15 9.20 -13.83
C VAL A 430 10.65 8.89 -13.96
N ASN A 431 10.32 7.66 -14.35
CA ASN A 431 8.93 7.16 -14.37
C ASN A 431 8.37 7.12 -12.94
N LEU A 432 7.07 7.39 -12.76
CA LEU A 432 6.34 7.27 -11.50
C LEU A 432 6.60 5.92 -10.82
N GLU A 433 6.70 4.84 -11.59
CA GLU A 433 6.98 3.51 -11.06
C GLU A 433 8.38 3.38 -10.43
N SER A 434 9.37 4.09 -10.99
CA SER A 434 10.74 4.16 -10.49
C SER A 434 10.85 5.08 -9.28
N LEU A 435 10.15 6.23 -9.29
CA LEU A 435 10.03 7.14 -8.13
C LEU A 435 9.40 6.46 -6.91
N LEU A 436 8.48 5.52 -7.15
CA LEU A 436 7.75 4.79 -6.11
C LEU A 436 8.38 3.44 -5.75
N GLY A 437 9.46 3.03 -6.41
CA GLY A 437 10.16 1.77 -6.17
C GLY A 437 9.32 0.52 -6.43
N LEU A 438 8.37 0.57 -7.38
CA LEU A 438 7.37 -0.50 -7.57
C LEU A 438 7.93 -1.77 -8.26
N HIS A 439 9.12 -1.71 -8.89
CA HIS A 439 9.67 -2.80 -9.72
C HIS A 439 11.12 -3.20 -9.40
N GLY A 440 11.66 -2.91 -8.21
CA GLY A 440 13.02 -3.33 -7.84
C GLY A 440 14.16 -2.65 -8.62
N ALA A 441 13.85 -1.72 -9.53
CA ALA A 441 14.80 -0.80 -10.13
C ALA A 441 14.95 0.42 -9.21
N GLU A 442 15.70 0.25 -8.12
CA GLU A 442 16.17 1.36 -7.29
C GLU A 442 17.23 2.15 -8.07
N GLN A 443 16.83 3.00 -9.01
CA GLN A 443 17.72 4.05 -9.48
C GLN A 443 17.77 5.12 -8.39
N HIS A 444 18.69 4.98 -7.42
CA HIS A 444 19.23 6.02 -6.53
C HIS A 444 18.29 7.12 -6.00
N VAL A 445 16.97 6.93 -5.84
CA VAL A 445 16.10 7.82 -5.04
C VAL A 445 16.13 7.37 -3.58
N ALA A 446 17.34 7.13 -3.08
CA ALA A 446 17.63 6.95 -1.66
C ALA A 446 18.09 8.27 -1.07
N CYS A 447 17.28 9.33 -1.22
CA CYS A 447 17.49 10.58 -0.49
C CYS A 447 16.46 10.70 0.63
N PHE A 448 16.91 11.19 1.79
CA PHE A 448 16.15 11.36 3.04
C PHE A 448 14.92 12.30 2.93
N GLN A 449 14.54 12.77 1.74
CA GLN A 449 13.56 13.83 1.49
C GLN A 449 12.60 13.55 0.31
N SER A 450 12.10 12.32 0.14
CA SER A 450 11.18 11.95 -0.97
C SER A 450 9.95 12.87 -1.13
N CYS A 451 9.38 13.38 -0.02
CA CYS A 451 8.26 14.32 -0.10
C CYS A 451 8.67 15.68 -0.67
N ARG A 452 9.87 16.17 -0.36
CA ARG A 452 10.38 17.44 -0.90
C ARG A 452 10.63 17.31 -2.40
N GLN A 453 11.33 16.26 -2.81
CA GLN A 453 11.61 15.98 -4.23
C GLN A 453 10.33 15.83 -5.06
N LEU A 454 9.29 15.17 -4.52
CA LEU A 454 7.99 15.09 -5.19
C LEU A 454 7.27 16.44 -5.25
N SER A 455 7.36 17.26 -4.20
CA SER A 455 6.79 18.61 -4.21
C SER A 455 7.50 19.53 -5.21
N GLU A 456 8.83 19.44 -5.31
CA GLU A 456 9.63 20.11 -6.35
C GLU A 456 9.18 19.67 -7.74
N LEU A 457 9.08 18.36 -7.99
CA LEU A 457 8.58 17.81 -9.25
C LEU A 457 7.17 18.30 -9.60
N VAL A 458 6.27 18.40 -8.62
CA VAL A 458 4.92 18.95 -8.83
C VAL A 458 5.01 20.40 -9.31
N VAL A 459 5.82 21.25 -8.65
CA VAL A 459 6.01 22.65 -9.04
C VAL A 459 6.64 22.76 -10.43
N THR A 460 7.66 21.96 -10.73
CA THR A 460 8.30 21.95 -12.05
C THR A 460 7.34 21.51 -13.15
N GLN A 461 6.51 20.49 -12.88
CA GLN A 461 5.49 20.04 -13.84
C GLN A 461 4.43 21.11 -14.08
N LEU A 462 4.04 21.85 -13.04
CA LEU A 462 3.12 22.99 -13.16
C LEU A 462 3.69 24.08 -14.07
N LEU A 463 4.94 24.48 -13.83
CA LEU A 463 5.63 25.49 -14.65
C LEU A 463 5.75 25.03 -16.11
N ARG A 464 6.09 23.76 -16.37
CA ARG A 464 6.24 23.24 -17.74
C ARG A 464 4.91 23.13 -18.48
N CYS A 465 3.85 22.64 -17.83
CA CYS A 465 2.57 22.36 -18.50
C CYS A 465 1.59 23.54 -18.52
N TYR A 466 1.80 24.53 -17.66
CA TYR A 466 0.86 25.63 -17.44
C TYR A 466 1.53 27.02 -17.38
N GLU A 467 2.82 27.07 -17.70
CA GLU A 467 3.73 28.21 -17.87
C GLU A 467 3.18 29.58 -17.51
N THR A 468 2.46 30.27 -18.40
CA THR A 468 2.03 31.66 -18.19
C THR A 468 1.09 31.83 -16.99
N LYS A 469 0.13 30.93 -16.80
CA LYS A 469 -0.83 31.00 -15.69
C LYS A 469 -0.22 30.52 -14.37
N ALA A 470 0.60 29.46 -14.41
CA ALA A 470 1.30 28.98 -13.23
C ALA A 470 2.34 29.99 -12.73
N ARG A 471 3.09 30.64 -13.64
CA ARG A 471 4.10 31.65 -13.30
C ARG A 471 3.48 32.88 -12.64
N SER A 472 2.38 33.42 -13.17
CA SER A 472 1.68 34.55 -12.55
C SER A 472 1.20 34.23 -11.13
N LEU A 473 0.70 33.01 -10.92
CA LEU A 473 0.18 32.57 -9.63
C LEU A 473 1.29 32.25 -8.62
N LEU A 474 2.43 31.71 -9.08
CA LEU A 474 3.63 31.53 -8.26
C LEU A 474 4.26 32.86 -7.85
N LEU A 475 4.30 33.84 -8.73
CA LEU A 475 4.74 35.20 -8.40
C LEU A 475 3.83 35.83 -7.34
N HIS A 476 2.51 35.69 -7.49
CA HIS A 476 1.55 36.15 -6.50
C HIS A 476 1.70 35.43 -5.15
N LEU A 477 1.98 34.12 -5.16
CA LEU A 477 2.32 33.36 -3.96
C LEU A 477 3.60 33.87 -3.30
N LEU A 478 4.64 34.21 -4.07
CA LEU A 478 5.87 34.77 -3.50
C LEU A 478 5.60 36.14 -2.87
N GLU A 479 4.79 36.99 -3.48
CA GLU A 479 4.38 38.28 -2.91
C GLU A 479 3.63 38.12 -1.58
N VAL A 480 2.64 37.21 -1.54
CA VAL A 480 1.82 36.94 -0.35
C VAL A 480 2.60 36.16 0.72
N SER A 481 3.41 35.19 0.32
CA SER A 481 4.18 34.34 1.24
C SER A 481 5.36 35.09 1.84
N SER A 482 6.02 36.00 1.10
CA SER A 482 7.01 36.93 1.66
C SER A 482 6.38 37.80 2.74
N PHE A 483 5.13 38.24 2.53
CA PHE A 483 4.36 39.00 3.50
C PHE A 483 3.95 38.18 4.73
N ILE A 484 3.57 36.91 4.57
CA ILE A 484 3.24 36.00 5.69
C ILE A 484 4.50 35.57 6.46
N PHE A 485 5.61 35.29 5.78
CA PHE A 485 6.90 34.98 6.42
C PHE A 485 7.38 36.14 7.31
N LEU A 486 7.14 37.39 6.87
CA LEU A 486 7.45 38.61 7.63
C LEU A 486 6.47 38.90 8.78
N MET A 487 5.22 38.45 8.70
CA MET A 487 4.16 38.77 9.67
C MET A 487 3.94 37.69 10.75
N THR A 488 4.36 36.44 10.52
CA THR A 488 4.17 35.35 11.51
C THR A 488 5.28 35.30 12.57
N TYR A 489 6.31 36.15 12.44
CA TYR A 489 7.49 36.22 13.32
C TYR A 489 7.86 37.65 13.74
N LYS A 490 6.88 38.55 13.82
CA LYS A 490 6.91 39.65 14.80
C LYS A 490 6.12 39.21 16.03
#